data_AF-A0AA36AJR0-F1
#
_entry.id   AF-A0AA36AJR0-F1
#
_cell.length_a   1.000
_cell.length_b   1.000
_cell.length_c   1.000
_cell.angle_alpha   90.00
_cell.angle_beta   90.00
_cell.angle_gamma   90.00
#
_symmetry.space_group_name_H-M   'P 1'
#
loop_
_entity.id
_entity.type
_entity.pdbx_description
1 polymer ?
#
loop_
_entity_poly.entity_id
_entity_poly.type
_entity_poly.pdbx_seq_one_letter_code
_entity_poly.pdbx_strand_id
1 'polypeptide(L)' 'MKKEMVALGKDQYDIDIRNQAAWESSQAALVPCNICGRTFLPDRLVVHQRSCRPKKTQNGPLWAIKK' A
#
# COMPACT_ATOMS: atom_id res chain seq x y z
N MET A 1 -17.91 -23.07 14.46
CA MET A 1 -17.69 -21.61 14.46
C MET A 1 -18.76 -20.96 13.60
N LYS A 2 -19.93 -20.68 14.16
CA LYS A 2 -20.99 -19.93 13.49
C LYS A 2 -20.71 -18.45 13.76
N LYS A 3 -20.03 -17.76 12.85
CA LYS A 3 -20.03 -16.30 12.86
C LYS A 3 -21.26 -15.87 12.08
N GLU A 4 -22.29 -15.52 12.85
CA GLU A 4 -23.46 -14.81 12.37
C GLU A 4 -23.01 -13.56 11.61
N MET A 5 -23.15 -13.62 10.29
CA MET A 5 -22.97 -12.46 9.43
C MET A 5 -24.22 -11.61 9.61
N VAL A 6 -24.12 -10.64 10.52
CA VAL A 6 -25.07 -9.54 10.72
C VAL A 6 -25.58 -9.07 9.37
N ALA A 7 -26.91 -8.97 9.24
CA ALA A 7 -27.64 -8.60 8.04
C ALA A 7 -27.28 -7.19 7.56
N LEU A 8 -26.11 -7.04 6.93
CA LEU A 8 -25.82 -5.94 6.04
C LEU A 8 -26.56 -6.24 4.74
N GLY A 9 -27.32 -5.26 4.23
CA GLY A 9 -28.10 -5.41 3.00
C GLY A 9 -27.27 -6.02 1.88
N LYS A 10 -27.90 -6.87 1.08
CA LYS A 10 -27.26 -7.68 0.02
C LYS A 10 -26.30 -6.86 -0.88
N ASP A 11 -26.62 -5.59 -1.08
CA ASP A 11 -25.81 -4.63 -1.85
C ASP A 11 -24.48 -4.26 -1.18
N GLN A 12 -24.43 -4.16 0.15
CA GLN A 12 -23.21 -3.80 0.89
C GLN A 12 -22.17 -4.93 0.83
N TYR A 13 -22.61 -6.18 0.96
CA TYR A 13 -21.73 -7.33 0.83
C TYR A 13 -21.09 -7.42 -0.57
N ASP A 14 -21.87 -7.18 -1.62
CA ASP A 14 -21.37 -7.19 -3.00
C ASP A 14 -20.38 -6.03 -3.27
N ILE A 15 -20.56 -4.90 -2.59
CA ILE A 15 -19.63 -3.75 -2.64
C ILE A 15 -18.33 -4.08 -1.90
N ASP A 16 -18.42 -4.67 -0.70
CA ASP A 16 -17.26 -5.02 0.11
C ASP A 16 -16.38 -6.07 -0.59
N ILE A 17 -16.99 -7.08 -1.21
CA ILE A 17 -16.29 -8.09 -2.02
C ILE A 17 -15.55 -7.41 -3.19
N ARG A 18 -16.20 -6.49 -3.91
CA ARG A 18 -15.58 -5.76 -5.03
C ARG A 18 -14.45 -4.84 -4.58
N ASN A 19 -14.63 -4.15 -3.45
CA ASN A 19 -13.60 -3.30 -2.86
C ASN A 19 -12.39 -4.12 -2.43
N GLN A 20 -12.61 -5.28 -1.82
CA GLN A 20 -11.55 -6.19 -1.43
C GLN A 20 -10.77 -6.71 -2.64
N ALA A 21 -11.47 -7.17 -3.69
CA ALA A 21 -10.84 -7.62 -4.93
C ALA A 21 -10.04 -6.50 -5.62
N ALA A 22 -10.60 -5.28 -5.64
CA ALA A 22 -9.91 -4.10 -6.17
C ALA A 22 -8.65 -3.75 -5.36
N TRP A 23 -8.71 -3.87 -4.04
CA TRP A 23 -7.56 -3.67 -3.15
C TRP A 23 -6.47 -4.72 -3.43
N GLU A 24 -6.82 -6.00 -3.48
CA GLU A 24 -5.88 -7.09 -3.76
C GLU A 24 -5.20 -6.93 -5.13
N SER A 25 -5.98 -6.61 -6.17
CA SER A 25 -5.45 -6.33 -7.51
C SER A 25 -4.49 -5.13 -7.50
N SER A 26 -4.85 -4.06 -6.79
CA SER A 26 -4.02 -2.86 -6.68
C SER A 26 -2.69 -3.17 -5.98
N GLN A 27 -2.71 -3.99 -4.94
CA GLN A 27 -1.51 -4.39 -4.20
C GLN A 27 -0.59 -5.30 -5.05
N ALA A 28 -1.17 -6.22 -5.83
CA ALA A 28 -0.42 -7.10 -6.71
C ALA A 28 0.28 -6.36 -7.87
N ALA A 29 -0.26 -5.22 -8.29
CA ALA A 29 0.31 -4.40 -9.36
C ALA A 29 1.49 -3.52 -8.90
N LEU A 30 1.82 -3.49 -7.61
CA LEU A 30 2.88 -2.64 -7.09
C LEU A 30 4.28 -3.24 -7.33
N VAL A 31 5.17 -2.42 -7.89
CA VAL A 31 6.57 -2.76 -8.14
C VAL A 31 7.51 -1.97 -7.22
N PRO A 32 8.54 -2.62 -6.62
CA PRO A 32 9.50 -1.92 -5.77
C PRO A 32 10.47 -1.06 -6.59
N CYS A 33 10.84 0.09 -6.04
CA CYS A 33 11.88 0.94 -6.58
C CYS A 33 13.28 0.40 -6.23
N ASN A 34 14.15 0.22 -7.23
CA ASN A 34 15.51 -0.28 -7.05
C ASN A 34 16.44 0.64 -6.23
N ILE A 35 16.07 1.91 -6.03
CA ILE A 35 16.90 2.92 -5.35
C ILE A 35 16.52 3.06 -3.86
N CYS A 36 15.21 3.13 -3.56
CA CYS A 36 14.72 3.37 -2.19
C CYS A 36 13.87 2.24 -1.60
N GLY A 37 13.51 1.23 -2.39
CA GLY A 37 12.70 0.08 -1.95
C GLY A 37 11.20 0.35 -1.75
N ARG A 38 10.72 1.59 -1.95
CA ARG A 38 9.27 1.89 -1.90
C ARG A 38 8.55 1.30 -3.11
N THR A 39 7.31 0.85 -2.92
CA THR A 39 6.49 0.24 -3.96
C THR A 39 5.57 1.27 -4.62
N PHE A 40 5.40 1.16 -5.94
CA PHE A 40 4.61 2.08 -6.75
C PHE A 40 3.92 1.33 -7.89
N LEU A 41 2.89 1.92 -8.49
CA LEU A 41 2.42 1.48 -9.81
C LEU A 41 3.50 1.75 -10.86
N PRO A 42 3.63 0.92 -11.91
CA PRO A 42 4.66 1.07 -12.95
C PRO A 42 4.74 2.49 -13.55
N ASP A 43 3.59 3.08 -13.87
CA ASP A 43 3.52 4.41 -14.48
C ASP A 43 4.06 5.51 -13.55
N ARG A 44 3.76 5.42 -12.25
CA ARG A 44 4.24 6.37 -11.24
C ARG A 44 5.69 6.12 -10.85
N LEU A 45 6.16 4.87 -10.97
CA LEU A 45 7.54 4.51 -10.67
C LEU A 45 8.51 5.28 -11.57
N VAL A 46 8.19 5.46 -12.86
CA VAL A 46 9.03 6.20 -13.82
C VAL A 46 9.26 7.64 -13.36
N VAL A 47 8.19 8.33 -12.96
CA VAL A 47 8.28 9.71 -12.44
C VAL A 47 9.03 9.74 -11.13
N HIS A 48 8.78 8.78 -10.24
CA HIS A 48 9.47 8.68 -8.97
C HIS A 48 10.99 8.49 -9.14
N GLN A 49 11.42 7.61 -10.05
CA GLN A 49 12.83 7.28 -10.29
C GLN A 49 13.66 8.50 -10.71
N ARG A 50 13.08 9.45 -11.45
CA ARG A 50 13.76 10.70 -11.87
C ARG A 50 14.28 11.54 -10.70
N SER A 51 13.61 11.49 -9.55
CA SER A 51 13.96 12.29 -8.36
C SER A 51 14.21 11.43 -7.13
N CYS A 52 14.26 10.10 -7.30
CA CYS A 52 14.43 9.19 -6.19
C CYS A 52 15.80 9.38 -5.54
N ARG A 53 15.80 9.46 -4.21
CA ARG A 53 17.03 9.51 -3.41
C ARG A 53 17.17 8.20 -2.64
N PRO A 54 18.39 7.66 -2.48
CA PRO A 54 18.64 6.49 -1.64
C PRO A 54 18.03 6.70 -0.26
N LYS A 55 17.38 5.65 0.27
CA LYS A 55 16.86 5.70 1.64
C LYS A 55 18.05 5.84 2.57
N LYS A 56 18.23 7.02 3.17
CA LYS A 56 19.16 7.16 4.28
C LYS A 56 18.69 6.18 5.35
N THR A 57 19.53 5.23 5.70
CA THR A 57 19.32 4.33 6.83
C THR A 57 19.29 5.19 8.09
N GLN A 58 18.14 5.76 8.41
CA GLN A 58 17.91 6.37 9.71
C GLN A 58 17.71 5.24 10.72
N ASN A 59 18.78 4.49 10.96
CA ASN A 59 18.97 3.61 12.10
C ASN A 59 19.33 4.49 13.31
N GLY A 60 18.49 5.48 13.59
CA GLY A 60 18.57 6.35 14.74
C GLY A 60 17.24 6.27 15.47
N PRO A 61 17.24 6.23 16.81
CA PRO A 61 15.99 6.23 17.56
C PRO A 61 15.22 7.53 17.27
N LEU A 62 13.91 7.43 17.10
CA LEU A 62 12.99 8.52 16.71
C LEU A 62 13.14 9.81 17.55
N TRP A 63 13.73 9.75 18.75
CA TRP A 63 13.94 10.90 19.63
C TRP A 63 15.13 11.80 19.24
N ALA A 64 16.07 11.35 18.41
CA ALA A 64 17.34 12.06 18.15
C ALA A 64 17.29 13.12 17.02
N ILE A 65 16.12 13.40 16.43
CA ILE A 65 16.00 14.22 15.19
C ILE A 65 15.53 15.68 15.46
N LYS A 66 15.35 16.10 16.72
CA LYS A 66 15.04 17.51 17.04
C LYS A 66 16.05 18.11 18.02
N LYS A 67 16.85 19.07 17.53
CA LYS A 67 17.39 20.17 18.33
C LYS A 67 16.52 21.39 18.08
#